data_AF-A0A357L310-F1
#
_entry.id   AF-A0A357L310-F1
#
_cell.length_a   1.000
_cell.length_b   1.000
_cell.length_c   1.000
_cell.angle_alpha   90.00
_cell.angle_beta   90.00
_cell.angle_gamma   90.00
#
_symmetry.space_group_name_H-M   'P 1'
#
loop_
_entity.id
_entity.type
_entity.pdbx_description
1 polymer ?
#
loop_
_entity_poly.entity_id
_entity_poly.type
_entity_poly.pdbx_seq_one_letter_code
_entity_poly.pdbx_strand_id
1 'polypeptide(L)'
;MAGDASTRSYERLTLGDRRAVLMNAPPAAESAACPPDASPAERRRLGYNAMARLAGPNLNAFTAIAGALRAAGLSAPGIYAADPALGFAVIEDLGDDLYARAIPAGADEFELYASAIDALLALHQAAPEAPDQAGYRMLTY
;
A
#
# COMPACT_ATOMS: atom_id res chain seq x y z
N MET A 1 9.14 11.27 7.10
CA MET A 1 8.47 10.12 7.75
C MET A 1 9.47 9.00 7.92
N ALA A 2 9.34 8.14 8.93
CA ALA A 2 10.18 6.94 9.04
C ALA A 2 9.92 6.06 7.81
N GLY A 3 10.98 5.59 7.15
CA GLY A 3 10.86 4.76 5.95
C GLY A 3 10.08 3.48 6.26
N ASP A 4 9.14 3.12 5.39
CA ASP A 4 8.60 1.77 5.38
C ASP A 4 9.68 0.80 4.86
N ALA A 5 9.44 -0.50 4.90
CA ALA A 5 10.38 -1.49 4.36
C ALA A 5 10.50 -1.47 2.82
N SER A 6 10.12 -0.36 2.17
CA SER A 6 10.14 -0.16 0.72
C SER A 6 11.19 0.87 0.32
N THR A 7 11.54 0.88 -0.96
CA THR A 7 12.35 1.93 -1.58
C THR A 7 11.62 3.27 -1.77
N ARG A 8 10.36 3.34 -1.33
CA ARG A 8 9.49 4.51 -1.44
C ARG A 8 9.94 5.59 -0.46
N SER A 9 9.86 6.84 -0.87
CA SER A 9 9.98 7.99 0.04
C SER A 9 8.66 8.77 0.10
N TYR A 10 8.46 9.44 1.24
CA TYR A 10 7.22 10.15 1.54
C TYR A 10 7.51 11.54 2.07
N GLU A 11 6.84 12.53 1.49
CA GLU A 11 6.93 13.93 1.89
C GLU A 11 5.53 14.51 2.13
N ARG A 12 5.36 15.27 3.22
CA ARG A 12 4.08 15.90 3.53
C ARG A 12 3.95 17.20 2.72
N LEU A 13 2.86 17.32 1.98
CA LEU A 13 2.48 18.51 1.23
C LEU A 13 1.42 19.31 2.00
N THR A 14 1.49 20.63 1.90
CA THR A 14 0.48 21.54 2.46
C THR A 14 -0.02 22.52 1.40
N LEU A 15 -1.31 22.79 1.38
CA LEU A 15 -1.95 23.81 0.55
C LEU A 15 -3.05 24.49 1.35
N GLY A 16 -2.72 25.62 1.99
CA GLY A 16 -3.57 26.21 3.03
C GLY A 16 -3.79 25.20 4.16
N ASP A 17 -5.05 24.96 4.52
CA ASP A 17 -5.43 24.00 5.56
C ASP A 17 -5.46 22.53 5.07
N ARG A 18 -5.23 22.30 3.77
CA ARG A 18 -5.21 20.94 3.21
C ARG A 18 -3.85 20.30 3.39
N ARG A 19 -3.85 19.02 3.76
CA ARG A 19 -2.65 18.17 3.84
C ARG A 19 -2.77 16.98 2.91
N ALA A 20 -1.63 16.56 2.37
CA ALA A 20 -1.48 15.37 1.56
C ALA A 20 -0.07 14.80 1.76
N VAL A 21 0.16 13.59 1.25
CA VAL A 21 1.49 12.98 1.19
C VAL A 21 1.87 12.77 -0.26
N LEU A 22 3.03 13.27 -0.66
CA LEU A 22 3.71 12.88 -1.88
C LEU A 22 4.41 11.56 -1.62
N MET A 23 4.02 10.52 -2.34
CA MET A 23 4.75 9.27 -2.46
C MET A 23 5.63 9.34 -3.71
N ASN A 24 6.93 9.08 -3.54
CA ASN A 24 7.87 8.82 -4.61
C ASN A 24 8.27 7.34 -4.57
N ALA A 25 7.89 6.59 -5.60
CA ALA A 25 8.07 5.15 -5.76
C ALA A 25 8.75 4.89 -7.12
N PRO A 26 10.06 5.14 -7.28
CA PRO A 26 10.73 5.05 -8.58
C PRO A 26 10.59 3.63 -9.15
N PRO A 27 10.06 3.44 -10.39
CA PRO A 27 9.71 2.12 -10.90
C PRO A 27 10.87 1.11 -10.97
N ALA A 28 12.11 1.60 -11.10
CA ALA A 28 13.32 0.79 -11.19
C ALA A 28 14.11 0.70 -9.87
N ALA A 29 13.54 1.15 -8.75
CA ALA A 29 14.24 1.14 -7.46
C ALA A 29 14.45 -0.27 -6.89
N GLU A 30 13.67 -1.27 -7.33
CA GLU A 30 13.76 -2.64 -6.86
C GLU A 30 13.78 -3.65 -8.01
N SER A 31 14.13 -4.90 -7.71
CA SER A 31 14.04 -6.02 -8.66
C SER A 31 12.62 -6.20 -9.20
N ALA A 32 12.51 -6.71 -10.43
CA ALA A 32 11.24 -6.93 -11.10
C ALA A 32 10.27 -7.76 -10.26
N ALA A 33 8.99 -7.35 -10.27
CA ALA A 33 7.91 -8.13 -9.69
C ALA A 33 7.78 -9.50 -10.38
N CYS A 34 7.15 -10.47 -9.70
CA CYS A 34 6.92 -11.79 -10.26
C CYS A 34 5.98 -11.72 -11.49
N PRO A 35 6.40 -12.14 -12.69
CA PRO A 35 5.49 -12.32 -13.81
C PRO A 35 4.42 -13.38 -13.47
N PRO A 36 3.20 -13.28 -14.03
CA PRO A 36 2.10 -14.21 -13.74
C PRO A 36 2.49 -15.67 -13.99
N ASP A 37 3.15 -15.92 -15.13
CA ASP A 37 3.44 -17.27 -15.62
C ASP A 37 4.88 -17.71 -15.33
N ALA A 38 5.62 -16.97 -14.48
CA ALA A 38 7.00 -17.31 -14.19
C ALA A 38 7.11 -18.63 -13.41
N SER A 39 7.88 -19.58 -13.95
CA SER A 39 8.28 -20.81 -13.28
C SER A 39 9.12 -20.54 -12.02
N PRO A 40 9.22 -21.49 -11.08
CA PRO A 40 10.10 -21.34 -9.91
C PRO A 40 11.56 -21.05 -10.28
N ALA A 41 12.06 -21.58 -11.40
CA ALA A 41 13.41 -21.30 -11.89
C ALA A 41 13.55 -19.87 -12.42
N GLU A 42 12.55 -19.37 -13.16
CA GLU A 42 12.51 -17.98 -13.62
C GLU A 42 12.47 -16.99 -12.47
N ARG A 43 11.63 -17.24 -11.46
CA ARG A 43 11.56 -16.38 -10.27
C ARG A 43 12.89 -16.27 -9.55
N ARG A 44 13.60 -17.40 -9.37
CA ARG A 44 14.96 -17.40 -8.77
C ARG A 44 15.94 -16.54 -9.57
N ARG A 45 15.84 -16.53 -10.91
CA ARG A 45 16.69 -15.68 -11.78
C ARG A 45 16.33 -14.20 -11.68
N LEU A 46 15.04 -13.88 -11.49
CA LEU A 46 14.53 -12.50 -11.41
C LEU A 46 14.81 -11.83 -10.05
N GLY A 47 15.14 -12.61 -9.02
CA GLY A 47 15.55 -12.11 -7.71
C GLY A 47 14.45 -12.14 -6.66
N TYR A 48 14.68 -11.42 -5.56
CA TYR A 48 13.88 -11.57 -4.34
C TYR A 48 12.41 -11.18 -4.54
N ASN A 49 12.10 -10.05 -5.21
CA ASN A 49 10.70 -9.64 -5.40
C ASN A 49 9.90 -10.68 -6.17
N ALA A 50 10.50 -11.29 -7.20
CA ALA A 50 9.86 -12.37 -7.93
C ALA A 50 9.70 -13.66 -7.11
N MET A 51 10.69 -14.00 -6.27
CA MET A 51 10.61 -15.17 -5.38
C MET A 51 9.56 -15.01 -4.27
N ALA A 52 9.57 -13.86 -3.59
CA ALA A 52 8.66 -13.52 -2.51
C ALA A 52 7.29 -13.01 -3.00
N ARG A 53 7.12 -12.87 -4.32
CA ARG A 53 5.89 -12.41 -4.99
C ARG A 53 5.46 -11.01 -4.51
N LEU A 54 6.45 -10.15 -4.25
CA LEU A 54 6.23 -8.77 -3.87
C LEU A 54 5.85 -7.95 -5.10
N ALA A 55 4.93 -7.00 -4.91
CA ALA A 55 4.59 -6.01 -5.93
C ALA A 55 5.72 -4.97 -6.14
N GLY A 56 6.69 -4.88 -5.22
CA GLY A 56 7.78 -3.91 -5.27
C GLY A 56 7.29 -2.45 -5.32
N PRO A 57 7.91 -1.56 -6.11
CA PRO A 57 7.51 -0.16 -6.25
C PRO A 57 6.29 0.02 -7.17
N ASN A 58 5.57 -1.06 -7.54
CA ASN A 58 4.43 -0.98 -8.45
C ASN A 58 3.32 -0.08 -7.86
N LEU A 59 3.16 1.10 -8.45
CA LEU A 59 2.18 2.08 -8.01
C LEU A 59 0.75 1.70 -8.44
N ASN A 60 0.59 0.95 -9.52
CA ASN A 60 -0.71 0.39 -9.91
C ASN A 60 -1.21 -0.60 -8.86
N ALA A 61 -0.33 -1.43 -8.30
CA ALA A 61 -0.69 -2.34 -7.21
C ALA A 61 -1.19 -1.57 -5.97
N PHE A 62 -0.47 -0.51 -5.59
CA PHE A 62 -0.85 0.33 -4.45
C PHE A 62 -2.22 1.00 -4.66
N THR A 63 -2.39 1.68 -5.80
CA THR A 63 -3.63 2.42 -6.10
C THR A 63 -4.84 1.51 -6.27
N ALA A 64 -4.67 0.34 -6.91
CA ALA A 64 -5.74 -0.64 -7.07
C ALA A 64 -6.21 -1.23 -5.73
N ILE A 65 -5.27 -1.60 -4.85
CA ILE A 65 -5.60 -2.13 -3.52
C ILE A 65 -6.22 -1.05 -2.63
N ALA A 66 -5.68 0.18 -2.64
CA ALA A 66 -6.26 1.30 -1.92
C ALA A 66 -7.71 1.56 -2.36
N GLY A 67 -7.98 1.55 -3.67
CA GLY A 67 -9.33 1.66 -4.21
C GLY A 67 -10.26 0.55 -3.76
N ALA A 68 -9.82 -0.71 -3.81
CA ALA A 68 -10.61 -1.87 -3.38
C ALA A 68 -10.96 -1.83 -1.89
N LEU A 69 -9.99 -1.50 -1.03
CA LEU A 69 -10.21 -1.37 0.42
C LEU A 69 -11.19 -0.23 0.74
N ARG A 70 -11.08 0.92 0.06
CA ARG A 70 -12.03 2.03 0.24
C ARG A 70 -13.43 1.69 -0.25
N ALA A 71 -13.55 0.98 -1.37
CA ALA A 71 -14.84 0.49 -1.86
C ALA A 71 -15.50 -0.50 -0.88
N ALA A 72 -14.69 -1.23 -0.11
CA ALA A 72 -15.13 -2.09 1.00
C ALA A 72 -15.43 -1.31 2.32
N GLY A 73 -15.32 0.02 2.32
CA GLY A 73 -15.60 0.86 3.49
C GLY A 73 -14.43 1.03 4.47
N LEU A 74 -13.22 0.59 4.11
CA LEU A 74 -12.03 0.69 4.97
C LEU A 74 -11.24 1.98 4.71
N SER A 75 -10.53 2.45 5.74
CA SER A 75 -9.76 3.70 5.72
C SER A 75 -8.37 3.58 5.07
N ALA A 76 -8.28 3.01 3.87
CA ALA A 76 -7.04 3.11 3.08
C ALA A 76 -6.88 4.54 2.52
N PRO A 77 -5.65 5.03 2.26
CA PRO A 77 -5.44 6.40 1.79
C PRO A 77 -6.19 6.70 0.49
N GLY A 78 -6.92 7.82 0.46
CA GLY A 78 -7.45 8.36 -0.79
C GLY A 78 -6.32 8.71 -1.77
N ILE A 79 -6.55 8.46 -3.07
CA ILE A 79 -5.61 8.80 -4.13
C ILE A 79 -6.09 10.09 -4.79
N TYR A 80 -5.37 11.20 -4.61
CA TYR A 80 -5.70 12.48 -5.24
C TYR A 80 -5.20 12.54 -6.68
N ALA A 81 -3.99 12.04 -6.93
CA ALA A 81 -3.39 11.90 -8.25
C ALA A 81 -2.31 10.82 -8.24
N ALA A 82 -2.09 10.14 -9.37
CA ALA A 82 -0.99 9.19 -9.53
C ALA A 82 -0.48 9.20 -10.97
N ASP A 83 0.84 9.11 -11.11
CA ASP A 83 1.55 8.83 -12.36
C ASP A 83 2.45 7.60 -12.13
N PRO A 84 1.96 6.39 -12.45
CA PRO A 84 2.71 5.15 -12.30
C PRO A 84 3.93 5.04 -13.20
N ALA A 85 3.96 5.76 -14.34
CA ALA A 85 5.09 5.72 -15.26
C ALA A 85 6.29 6.49 -14.69
N LEU A 86 6.03 7.60 -13.99
CA LEU A 86 7.05 8.36 -13.28
C LEU A 86 7.26 7.89 -11.82
N GLY A 87 6.33 7.10 -11.28
CA GLY A 87 6.40 6.57 -9.92
C GLY A 87 5.96 7.57 -8.85
N PHE A 88 5.08 8.52 -9.16
CA PHE A 88 4.61 9.51 -8.19
C PHE A 88 3.13 9.36 -7.87
N ALA A 89 2.76 9.51 -6.60
CA ALA A 89 1.36 9.69 -6.20
C ALA A 89 1.22 10.78 -5.15
N VAL A 90 0.11 11.52 -5.22
CA VAL A 90 -0.33 12.41 -4.14
C VAL A 90 -1.52 11.72 -3.46
N ILE A 91 -1.36 11.41 -2.19
CA ILE A 91 -2.32 10.61 -1.41
C ILE A 91 -2.80 11.38 -0.17
N GLU A 92 -3.91 10.93 0.39
CA GLU A 92 -4.45 11.40 1.66
C GLU A 92 -3.44 11.24 2.81
N ASP A 93 -3.37 12.24 3.68
CA ASP A 93 -2.58 12.20 4.92
C ASP A 93 -3.46 11.69 6.07
N LEU A 94 -3.24 10.45 6.49
CA LEU A 94 -3.99 9.81 7.58
C LEU A 94 -3.53 10.24 8.99
N GLY A 95 -2.58 11.16 9.09
CA GLY A 95 -2.05 11.65 10.35
C GLY A 95 -0.86 10.85 10.88
N ASP A 96 -0.54 11.07 12.15
CA ASP A 96 0.71 10.60 12.78
C ASP A 96 0.50 9.66 13.98
N ASP A 97 -0.76 9.34 14.31
CA ASP A 97 -1.17 8.55 15.49
C ASP A 97 -1.01 7.05 15.26
N LEU A 98 0.21 6.64 14.90
CA LEU A 98 0.58 5.24 14.77
C LEU A 98 0.39 4.53 16.11
N TYR A 99 -0.12 3.30 16.11
CA TYR A 99 -0.31 2.50 17.34
C TYR A 99 0.99 2.38 18.14
N ALA A 100 2.12 2.17 17.45
CA ALA A 100 3.45 2.12 18.04
C ALA A 100 3.88 3.39 18.78
N ARG A 101 3.20 4.52 18.56
CA ARG A 101 3.42 5.80 19.23
C ARG A 101 2.31 6.11 20.23
N ALA A 102 1.06 5.82 19.87
CA ALA A 102 -0.12 6.09 20.69
C ALA A 102 -0.15 5.23 21.97
N ILE A 103 0.15 3.93 21.88
CA ILE A 103 0.11 3.01 23.02
C ILE A 103 1.13 3.42 24.10
N PRO A 104 2.43 3.64 23.78
CA PRO A 104 3.38 4.14 24.78
C PRO A 104 3.02 5.53 25.35
N ALA A 105 2.24 6.32 24.62
CA ALA A 105 1.74 7.62 25.07
C ALA A 105 0.48 7.53 25.96
N GLY A 106 -0.02 6.32 26.25
CA GLY A 106 -1.13 6.08 27.17
C GLY A 106 -2.47 5.83 26.49
N ALA A 107 -2.53 5.64 25.17
CA ALA A 107 -3.73 5.12 24.53
C ALA A 107 -4.01 3.69 24.99
N ASP A 108 -5.30 3.33 25.08
CA ASP A 108 -5.71 1.99 25.46
C ASP A 108 -5.35 1.00 24.35
N GLU A 109 -4.39 0.11 24.64
CA GLU A 109 -3.94 -0.92 23.71
C GLU A 109 -5.07 -1.86 23.31
N PHE A 110 -5.94 -2.26 24.25
CA PHE A 110 -7.01 -3.20 23.98
C PHE A 110 -8.02 -2.61 22.98
N GLU A 111 -8.46 -1.37 23.22
CA GLU A 111 -9.42 -0.69 22.32
C GLU A 111 -8.87 -0.48 20.91
N LEU A 112 -7.57 -0.14 20.80
CA LEU A 112 -6.90 0.00 19.51
C LEU A 112 -6.82 -1.35 18.77
N TYR A 113 -6.36 -2.41 19.43
CA TYR A 113 -6.30 -3.73 18.78
C TYR A 113 -7.69 -4.30 18.49
N ALA A 114 -8.70 -4.05 19.33
CA ALA A 114 -10.10 -4.40 19.06
C ALA A 114 -10.60 -3.72 17.77
N SER A 115 -10.34 -2.41 17.63
CA SER A 115 -10.69 -1.66 16.41
C SER A 115 -9.97 -2.19 15.16
N ALA A 116 -8.70 -2.60 15.30
CA ALA A 116 -7.96 -3.22 14.20
C ALA A 116 -8.55 -4.59 13.81
N ILE A 117 -8.99 -5.39 14.79
CA ILE A 117 -9.69 -6.67 14.54
C ILE A 117 -11.02 -6.42 13.83
N ASP A 118 -11.80 -5.42 14.25
CA ASP A 118 -13.05 -5.05 13.57
C ASP A 118 -12.83 -4.67 12.11
N ALA A 119 -11.73 -3.96 11.80
CA ALA A 119 -11.35 -3.67 10.41
C ALA A 119 -11.01 -4.95 9.61
N LEU A 120 -10.34 -5.93 10.23
CA LEU A 120 -10.08 -7.23 9.60
C LEU A 120 -11.37 -8.04 9.39
N LEU A 121 -12.29 -8.01 10.35
CA LEU A 121 -13.61 -8.63 10.21
C LEU A 121 -14.41 -7.99 9.07
N ALA A 122 -14.43 -6.66 8.99
CA ALA A 122 -15.08 -5.94 7.90
C ALA A 122 -14.46 -6.29 6.54
N LEU A 123 -13.13 -6.39 6.44
CA LEU A 123 -12.45 -6.83 5.23
C LEU A 123 -12.86 -8.25 4.80
N HIS A 124 -12.88 -9.19 5.76
CA HIS A 124 -13.28 -10.56 5.49
C HIS A 124 -14.75 -10.67 5.07
N GLN A 125 -15.64 -9.87 5.66
CA GLN A 125 -17.06 -9.86 5.32
C GLN A 125 -17.32 -9.21 3.96
N ALA A 126 -16.63 -8.12 3.64
CA ALA A 126 -16.74 -7.47 2.35
C ALA A 126 -16.22 -8.35 1.21
N ALA A 127 -15.23 -9.21 1.49
CA ALA A 127 -14.62 -10.13 0.53
C ALA A 127 -14.36 -9.47 -0.84
N PRO A 128 -13.63 -8.33 -0.87
CA PRO A 128 -13.47 -7.55 -2.09
C PRO A 128 -12.82 -8.39 -3.19
N GLU A 129 -13.30 -8.23 -4.41
CA GLU A 129 -12.73 -8.91 -5.57
C GLU A 129 -11.25 -8.53 -5.73
N ALA A 130 -10.44 -9.51 -6.13
CA ALA A 130 -9.04 -9.28 -6.42
C ALA A 130 -8.90 -8.25 -7.56
N PRO A 131 -8.13 -7.16 -7.37
CA PRO A 131 -8.05 -6.13 -8.41
C PRO A 131 -7.43 -6.67 -9.71
N ASP A 132 -8.12 -6.45 -10.82
CA ASP A 132 -7.65 -6.71 -12.19
C ASP A 132 -7.92 -5.48 -13.08
N GLN A 133 -7.35 -4.34 -12.67
CA GLN A 133 -7.58 -3.05 -13.31
C GLN A 133 -6.37 -2.14 -13.15
N ALA A 134 -6.37 -1.01 -13.87
CA ALA A 134 -5.30 -0.01 -13.83
C ALA A 134 -3.90 -0.57 -14.15
N GLY A 135 -3.79 -1.57 -15.03
CA GLY A 135 -2.51 -2.17 -15.38
C GLY A 135 -1.87 -3.01 -14.26
N TYR A 136 -2.65 -3.41 -13.26
CA TYR A 136 -2.26 -4.37 -12.24
C TYR A 136 -3.31 -5.48 -12.11
N ARG A 137 -2.81 -6.71 -12.09
CA ARG A 137 -3.60 -7.90 -11.75
C ARG A 137 -3.02 -8.52 -10.50
N MET A 138 -3.84 -8.63 -9.46
CA MET A 138 -3.48 -9.40 -8.27
C MET A 138 -3.40 -10.88 -8.65
N LEU A 139 -2.23 -11.47 -8.42
CA LEU A 139 -1.97 -12.85 -8.78
C LEU A 139 -2.51 -13.78 -7.68
N THR A 140 -3.37 -14.71 -8.09
CA THR A 140 -3.87 -15.82 -7.26
C THR A 140 -3.03 -17.06 -7.54
N TYR A 141 -2.62 -17.79 -6.51
CA TYR A 141 -1.80 -19.00 -6.62
C TYR A 141 -2.35 -20.14 -5.80
#